data_AF-A0A348XL64-F1
#
_entry.id   AF-A0A348XL64-F1
#
_cell.length_a   1.000
_cell.length_b   1.000
_cell.length_c   1.000
_cell.angle_alpha   90.00
_cell.angle_beta   90.00
_cell.angle_gamma   90.00
#
_symmetry.space_group_name_H-M   'P 1'
#
loop_
_entity.id
_entity.type
_entity.pdbx_description
1 polymer ?
#
loop_
_entity_poly.entity_id
_entity_poly.type
_entity_poly.pdbx_seq_one_letter_code
_entity_poly.pdbx_strand_id
1 'polypeptide(L)'
;MSRGLTDKVERLGNKLPDPSTLFVIGTAVVVIASAIAMATNWVVVQQIPVVDEAGTLTWKAGTSYQATSLLTRDGIYWLIRNLVPNFMDFPPLGVVLVGMLGIGVAERSGLIAAALKAFMRVVPSALLTPAMIFLGILSSLTLDAGYVVLPPLAAALYRAAGRSPLAGLAAVFAGVAAGFNANFFITGLDPLLAGLATAGAQLIAPDYVVNPACNWWFMMVSTVVMTFTGWAVSAWFVEPRLAAKSAAEGGPVAESATDADAAAIGEKERAGLRFAGIILVIAIAVTWASIQIPGGPLHTYTLTADTGQQVIAEFASAEDGSRVLAPSKEKFSR
;
A
#
# COMPACT_ATOMS: atom_id res chain seq x y z
N MET A 1 -21.28 -17.25 -32.10
CA MET A 1 -20.61 -16.13 -31.39
C MET A 1 -19.31 -16.67 -30.81
N SER A 2 -18.18 -16.24 -31.37
CA SER A 2 -16.85 -16.68 -30.92
C SER A 2 -16.64 -16.26 -29.47
N ARG A 3 -16.39 -17.22 -28.57
CA ARG A 3 -16.03 -16.98 -27.17
C ARG A 3 -14.73 -16.16 -27.14
N GLY A 4 -14.85 -14.85 -26.96
CA GLY A 4 -13.72 -13.93 -26.93
C GLY A 4 -12.85 -14.14 -25.69
N LEU A 5 -11.67 -13.53 -25.67
CA LEU A 5 -10.83 -13.47 -24.47
C LEU A 5 -11.57 -12.78 -23.31
N THR A 6 -12.35 -11.74 -23.61
CA THR A 6 -13.18 -10.99 -22.65
C THR A 6 -14.22 -11.87 -21.97
N ASP A 7 -14.92 -12.71 -22.72
CA ASP A 7 -15.93 -13.63 -22.17
C ASP A 7 -15.30 -14.66 -21.23
N LYS A 8 -14.06 -15.06 -21.49
CA LYS A 8 -13.31 -15.96 -20.60
C LYS A 8 -12.92 -15.26 -19.31
N VAL A 9 -12.45 -14.01 -19.39
CA VAL A 9 -12.10 -13.21 -18.22
C VAL A 9 -13.34 -12.97 -17.35
N GLU A 10 -14.47 -12.59 -17.95
CA GLU A 10 -15.73 -12.37 -17.24
C GLU A 10 -16.20 -13.65 -16.53
N ARG A 11 -16.21 -14.78 -17.23
CA ARG A 11 -16.59 -16.08 -16.63
C ARG A 11 -15.67 -16.52 -15.51
N LEU A 12 -14.36 -16.28 -15.65
CA LEU A 12 -13.40 -16.64 -14.61
C LEU A 12 -13.55 -15.75 -13.38
N GLY A 13 -13.73 -14.44 -13.58
CA GLY A 13 -14.03 -13.49 -12.50
C GLY A 13 -15.31 -13.86 -11.75
N ASN A 14 -16.40 -14.14 -12.45
CA ASN A 14 -17.69 -14.49 -11.85
C ASN A 14 -17.69 -15.85 -11.13
N LYS A 15 -16.69 -16.71 -11.36
CA LYS A 15 -16.58 -18.03 -10.72
C LYS A 15 -15.90 -17.97 -9.36
N LEU A 16 -15.09 -16.94 -9.11
CA LEU A 16 -14.43 -16.75 -7.82
C LEU A 16 -15.47 -16.26 -6.80
N PRO A 17 -15.68 -16.98 -5.68
CA PRO A 17 -16.54 -16.49 -4.62
C PRO A 17 -15.91 -15.27 -3.96
N ASP A 18 -16.73 -14.52 -3.21
CA ASP A 18 -16.27 -13.36 -2.44
C ASP A 18 -15.02 -13.72 -1.59
N PRO A 19 -14.02 -12.82 -1.48
CA PRO A 19 -12.80 -13.08 -0.71
C PRO A 19 -13.05 -13.59 0.71
N SER A 20 -14.08 -13.11 1.41
CA SER A 20 -14.43 -13.60 2.75
C SER A 20 -14.82 -15.08 2.73
N THR A 21 -15.55 -15.51 1.69
CA THR A 21 -15.93 -16.91 1.49
C THR A 21 -14.69 -17.77 1.19
N LEU A 22 -13.72 -17.25 0.43
CA LEU A 22 -12.45 -17.95 0.21
C LEU A 22 -11.69 -18.20 1.53
N PHE A 23 -11.64 -17.22 2.43
CA PHE A 23 -11.01 -17.39 3.76
C PHE A 23 -11.75 -18.40 4.63
N VAL A 24 -13.09 -18.42 4.61
CA VAL A 24 -13.90 -19.43 5.32
C VAL A 24 -13.62 -20.83 4.76
N ILE A 25 -13.60 -20.99 3.44
CA ILE A 25 -13.27 -22.26 2.78
C ILE A 25 -11.84 -22.68 3.13
N GLY A 26 -10.87 -21.76 3.06
CA GLY A 26 -9.48 -22.03 3.41
C GLY A 26 -9.33 -22.48 4.87
N THR A 27 -10.03 -21.84 5.79
CA THR A 27 -10.06 -22.24 7.21
C THR A 27 -10.63 -23.64 7.38
N ALA A 28 -11.76 -23.96 6.73
CA ALA A 28 -12.35 -25.29 6.77
C ALA A 28 -11.41 -26.36 6.19
N VAL A 29 -10.73 -26.04 5.08
CA VAL A 29 -9.71 -26.92 4.47
C VAL A 29 -8.57 -27.17 5.44
N VAL A 30 -8.05 -26.15 6.13
CA VAL A 30 -6.99 -26.30 7.14
C VAL A 30 -7.44 -27.17 8.30
N VAL A 31 -8.66 -26.98 8.81
CA VAL A 31 -9.23 -27.80 9.89
C VAL A 31 -9.28 -29.27 9.47
N ILE A 32 -9.81 -29.57 8.28
CA ILE A 32 -9.93 -30.94 7.76
C ILE A 32 -8.54 -31.53 7.48
N ALA A 33 -7.65 -30.79 6.82
CA ALA A 33 -6.31 -31.24 6.50
C ALA A 33 -5.49 -31.53 7.77
N SER A 34 -5.62 -30.70 8.81
CA SER A 34 -4.95 -30.92 10.10
C SER A 34 -5.41 -32.23 10.78
N ALA A 35 -6.70 -32.58 10.64
CA ALA A 35 -7.26 -33.81 11.17
C ALA A 35 -6.77 -35.05 10.41
N ILE A 36 -6.74 -34.97 9.08
CA ILE A 36 -6.20 -36.06 8.23
C ILE A 36 -4.71 -36.26 8.53
N ALA A 37 -3.93 -35.17 8.60
CA ALA A 37 -2.49 -35.22 8.86
C ALA A 37 -2.15 -35.84 10.22
N MET A 38 -2.92 -35.50 11.26
CA MET A 38 -2.77 -36.15 12.57
C MET A 38 -3.17 -37.62 12.51
N ALA A 39 -4.28 -37.97 11.85
CA ALA A 39 -4.76 -39.35 11.75
C ALA A 39 -3.76 -40.28 11.04
N THR A 40 -2.98 -39.75 10.10
CA THR A 40 -1.91 -40.50 9.40
C THR A 40 -0.56 -40.46 10.12
N ASN A 41 -0.48 -39.88 11.32
CA ASN A 41 0.78 -39.64 12.05
C ASN A 41 1.83 -38.92 11.21
N TRP A 42 1.40 -37.88 10.47
CA TRP A 42 2.30 -37.15 9.59
C TRP A 42 3.36 -36.38 10.38
N VAL A 43 4.62 -36.73 10.14
CA VAL A 43 5.81 -36.06 10.69
C VAL A 43 6.62 -35.47 9.54
N VAL A 44 7.05 -34.23 9.71
CA VAL A 44 7.93 -33.51 8.78
C VAL A 44 9.23 -33.16 9.50
N VAL A 45 10.37 -33.58 8.94
CA VAL A 45 11.68 -33.23 9.47
C VAL A 45 12.22 -32.03 8.70
N GLN A 46 12.53 -30.95 9.43
CA GLN A 46 13.16 -29.77 8.85
C GLN A 46 14.46 -30.15 8.14
N GLN A 47 14.70 -29.60 6.96
CA GLN A 47 15.98 -29.75 6.25
C GLN A 47 16.64 -28.38 6.19
N ILE A 48 17.76 -28.22 6.89
CA ILE A 48 18.51 -26.98 6.97
C ILE A 48 19.65 -27.05 5.95
N PRO A 49 19.72 -26.14 4.96
CA PRO A 49 20.85 -26.09 4.03
C PRO A 49 22.09 -25.58 4.78
N VAL A 50 23.17 -26.35 4.73
CA VAL A 50 24.48 -26.02 5.31
C VAL A 50 25.51 -26.12 4.20
N VAL A 51 26.23 -25.02 3.95
CA VAL A 51 27.36 -25.00 3.03
C VAL A 51 28.59 -25.43 3.83
N ASP A 52 29.26 -26.50 3.40
CA ASP A 52 30.51 -26.94 4.02
C ASP A 52 31.68 -25.99 3.67
N GLU A 53 32.82 -26.16 4.33
CA GLU A 53 34.03 -25.37 4.05
C GLU A 53 34.55 -25.54 2.61
N ALA A 54 34.11 -26.58 1.89
CA ALA A 54 34.43 -26.85 0.49
C ALA A 54 33.43 -26.20 -0.49
N GLY A 55 32.42 -25.47 -0.01
CA GLY A 55 31.40 -24.81 -0.84
C GLY A 55 30.28 -25.73 -1.32
N THR A 56 30.18 -26.96 -0.79
CA THR A 56 29.15 -27.93 -1.14
C THR A 56 27.89 -27.71 -0.30
N LEU A 57 26.73 -27.62 -0.95
CA LEU A 57 25.44 -27.52 -0.27
C LEU A 57 25.04 -28.89 0.26
N THR A 58 25.04 -29.05 1.58
CA THR A 58 24.55 -30.25 2.28
C THR A 58 23.27 -29.96 3.04
N TRP A 59 22.39 -30.94 3.19
CA TRP A 59 21.14 -30.80 3.94
C TRP A 59 21.28 -31.49 5.30
N LYS A 60 21.15 -30.71 6.38
CA LYS A 60 21.17 -31.22 7.74
C LYS A 60 19.74 -31.35 8.26
N ALA A 61 19.40 -32.53 8.78
CA ALA A 61 18.13 -32.74 9.47
C ALA A 61 18.07 -31.86 10.73
N GLY A 62 17.06 -30.99 10.79
CA GLY A 62 16.72 -30.15 11.94
C GLY A 62 15.60 -30.76 12.78
N THR A 63 14.77 -29.91 13.38
CA THR A 63 13.68 -30.33 14.27
C THR A 63 12.60 -31.10 13.52
N SER A 64 12.05 -32.15 14.14
CA SER A 64 10.86 -32.86 13.65
C SER A 64 9.59 -32.16 14.11
N TYR A 65 8.70 -31.84 13.17
CA TYR A 65 7.37 -31.29 13.43
C TYR A 65 6.31 -32.38 13.23
N GLN A 66 5.42 -32.53 14.21
CA GLN A 66 4.27 -33.42 14.12
C GLN A 66 3.01 -32.60 13.87
N ALA A 67 2.16 -33.07 12.95
CA ALA A 67 0.91 -32.39 12.66
C ALA A 67 -0.05 -32.43 13.86
N THR A 68 -0.56 -31.26 14.27
CA THR A 68 -1.56 -31.13 15.34
C THR A 68 -2.93 -30.80 14.75
N SER A 69 -3.95 -31.60 15.07
CA SER A 69 -5.32 -31.38 14.59
C SER A 69 -6.10 -30.37 15.43
N LEU A 70 -6.80 -29.47 14.75
CA LEU A 70 -7.72 -28.50 15.35
C LEU A 70 -9.04 -29.14 15.81
N LEU A 71 -9.37 -30.36 15.38
CA LEU A 71 -10.60 -31.08 15.77
C LEU A 71 -10.44 -31.92 17.06
N THR A 72 -9.30 -31.81 17.72
CA THR A 72 -9.09 -32.41 19.05
C THR A 72 -9.70 -31.54 20.15
N ARG A 73 -9.86 -32.09 21.37
CA ARG A 73 -10.31 -31.31 22.53
C ARG A 73 -9.44 -30.05 22.72
N ASP A 74 -8.12 -30.22 22.67
CA ASP A 74 -7.18 -29.13 22.88
C ASP A 74 -7.15 -28.17 21.69
N GLY A 75 -7.29 -28.69 20.45
CA GLY A 75 -7.38 -27.88 19.23
C GLY A 75 -8.62 -26.99 19.21
N ILE A 76 -9.79 -27.52 19.59
CA ILE A 76 -11.03 -26.74 19.68
C ILE A 76 -10.93 -25.69 20.78
N TYR A 77 -10.38 -26.06 21.95
CA TYR A 77 -10.13 -25.11 23.03
C TYR A 77 -9.20 -23.97 22.57
N TRP A 78 -8.11 -24.31 21.89
CA TRP A 78 -7.17 -23.33 21.33
C TRP A 78 -7.86 -22.42 20.30
N LEU A 79 -8.69 -22.97 19.42
CA LEU A 79 -9.40 -22.22 18.39
C LEU A 79 -10.34 -21.18 19.01
N ILE A 80 -11.13 -21.56 20.01
CA ILE A 80 -12.06 -20.64 20.69
C ILE A 80 -11.28 -19.61 21.51
N ARG A 81 -10.25 -20.04 22.26
CA ARG A 81 -9.44 -19.15 23.11
C ARG A 81 -8.70 -18.08 22.31
N ASN A 82 -8.16 -18.44 21.14
CA ASN A 82 -7.34 -17.53 20.34
C ASN A 82 -8.11 -16.83 19.21
N LEU A 83 -9.43 -17.06 19.06
CA LEU A 83 -10.24 -16.44 18.02
C LEU A 83 -10.13 -14.90 18.03
N VAL A 84 -10.36 -14.27 19.18
CA VAL A 84 -10.32 -12.81 19.33
C VAL A 84 -8.89 -12.27 19.33
N PRO A 85 -7.92 -12.86 20.09
CA PRO A 85 -6.52 -12.45 20.01
C PRO A 85 -5.96 -12.48 18.59
N ASN A 86 -6.18 -13.56 17.82
CA ASN A 86 -5.70 -13.66 16.44
C ASN A 86 -6.28 -12.57 15.53
N PHE A 87 -7.52 -12.15 15.77
CA PHE A 87 -8.15 -11.05 15.02
C PHE A 87 -7.59 -9.68 15.43
N MET A 88 -7.42 -9.43 16.72
CA MET A 88 -6.90 -8.15 17.24
C MET A 88 -5.41 -7.96 16.93
N ASP A 89 -4.63 -9.04 17.00
CA ASP A 89 -3.20 -9.06 16.72
C ASP A 89 -2.91 -9.16 15.22
N PHE A 90 -3.94 -9.19 14.37
CA PHE A 90 -3.78 -9.21 12.92
C PHE A 90 -3.16 -7.87 12.47
N PRO A 91 -1.88 -7.84 12.03
CA PRO A 91 -1.14 -6.60 11.87
C PRO A 91 -1.81 -5.55 10.96
N PRO A 92 -2.50 -5.94 9.87
CA PRO A 92 -3.21 -4.98 9.01
C PRO A 92 -4.35 -4.21 9.69
N LEU A 93 -4.98 -4.76 10.74
CA LEU A 93 -6.20 -4.18 11.31
C LEU A 93 -5.94 -2.79 11.91
N GLY A 94 -4.93 -2.67 12.76
CA GLY A 94 -4.62 -1.41 13.44
C GLY A 94 -4.19 -0.33 12.46
N VAL A 95 -3.31 -0.67 11.52
CA VAL A 95 -2.75 0.32 10.60
C VAL A 95 -3.81 0.84 9.62
N VAL A 96 -4.67 -0.04 9.10
CA VAL A 96 -5.74 0.37 8.20
C VAL A 96 -6.74 1.27 8.92
N LEU A 97 -7.19 0.92 10.13
CA LEU A 97 -8.17 1.73 10.86
C LEU A 97 -7.65 3.14 11.17
N VAL A 98 -6.41 3.25 11.64
CA VAL A 98 -5.79 4.55 11.96
C VAL A 98 -5.52 5.35 10.68
N GLY A 99 -5.00 4.71 9.62
CA GLY A 99 -4.76 5.35 8.34
C GLY A 99 -6.03 5.88 7.69
N MET A 100 -7.11 5.09 7.71
CA MET A 100 -8.42 5.49 7.16
C MET A 100 -9.02 6.69 7.89
N LEU A 101 -8.75 6.89 9.18
CA LEU A 101 -9.20 8.08 9.91
C LEU A 101 -8.59 9.35 9.33
N GLY A 102 -7.27 9.35 9.10
CA GLY A 102 -6.56 10.49 8.51
C GLY A 102 -7.00 10.77 7.06
N ILE A 103 -7.07 9.72 6.23
CA ILE A 103 -7.50 9.80 4.84
C ILE A 103 -8.95 10.31 4.76
N GLY A 104 -9.85 9.78 5.59
CA GLY A 104 -11.25 10.17 5.63
C GLY A 104 -11.44 11.66 5.95
N VAL A 105 -10.66 12.22 6.87
CA VAL A 105 -10.68 13.67 7.16
C VAL A 105 -10.16 14.49 5.98
N ALA A 106 -9.05 14.07 5.36
CA ALA A 106 -8.47 14.76 4.21
C ALA A 106 -9.41 14.76 2.99
N GLU A 107 -10.13 13.66 2.78
CA GLU A 107 -11.11 13.54 1.70
C GLU A 107 -12.37 14.35 1.99
N ARG A 108 -12.99 14.17 3.16
CA ARG A 108 -14.25 14.85 3.53
C ARG A 108 -14.10 16.36 3.68
N SER A 109 -12.90 16.85 4.01
CA SER A 109 -12.59 18.29 4.02
C SER A 109 -12.37 18.88 2.62
N GLY A 110 -12.26 18.05 1.58
CA GLY A 110 -12.01 18.48 0.20
C GLY A 110 -10.54 18.80 -0.09
N LEU A 111 -9.61 18.52 0.84
CA LEU A 111 -8.18 18.82 0.68
C LEU A 111 -7.60 18.13 -0.57
N ILE A 112 -7.91 16.84 -0.74
CA ILE A 112 -7.44 16.04 -1.89
C ILE A 112 -7.93 16.63 -3.21
N ALA A 113 -9.24 16.90 -3.32
CA ALA A 113 -9.84 17.46 -4.53
C ALA A 113 -9.24 18.85 -4.87
N ALA A 114 -9.08 19.72 -3.86
CA ALA A 114 -8.49 21.03 -4.05
C ALA A 114 -7.01 20.94 -4.48
N ALA A 115 -6.23 20.03 -3.87
CA ALA A 115 -4.81 19.85 -4.19
C ALA A 115 -4.62 19.37 -5.64
N LEU A 116 -5.48 18.45 -6.09
CA LEU A 116 -5.50 17.97 -7.47
C LEU A 116 -5.84 19.12 -8.45
N LYS A 117 -6.87 19.92 -8.15
CA LYS A 117 -7.18 21.14 -8.95
C LYS A 117 -6.00 22.11 -9.01
N ALA A 118 -5.33 22.33 -7.88
CA ALA A 118 -4.15 23.21 -7.76
C ALA A 118 -2.98 22.75 -8.60
N PHE A 119 -2.64 21.45 -8.53
CA PHE A 119 -1.56 20.88 -9.32
C PHE A 119 -1.77 21.13 -10.81
N MET A 120 -2.99 20.91 -11.30
CA MET A 120 -3.32 21.01 -12.72
C MET A 120 -3.25 22.43 -13.29
N ARG A 121 -3.53 23.47 -12.49
CA ARG A 121 -3.40 24.87 -12.94
C ARG A 121 -1.97 25.22 -13.34
N VAL A 122 -0.99 24.45 -12.85
CA VAL A 122 0.43 24.65 -13.10
C VAL A 122 0.94 23.76 -14.25
N VAL A 123 0.16 22.74 -14.66
CA VAL A 123 0.59 21.78 -15.69
C VAL A 123 0.37 22.35 -17.09
N PRO A 124 1.42 22.45 -17.94
CA PRO A 124 1.26 22.88 -19.33
C PRO A 124 0.52 21.81 -20.15
N SER A 125 -0.19 22.23 -21.19
CA SER A 125 -1.04 21.35 -22.03
C SER A 125 -0.28 20.14 -22.60
N ALA A 126 1.00 20.30 -22.94
CA ALA A 126 1.87 19.22 -23.43
C ALA A 126 2.12 18.12 -22.38
N LEU A 127 2.12 18.46 -21.08
CA LEU A 127 2.34 17.54 -19.97
C LEU A 127 1.04 17.05 -19.35
N LEU A 128 -0.13 17.37 -19.92
CA LEU A 128 -1.42 16.97 -19.37
C LEU A 128 -1.54 15.45 -19.23
N THR A 129 -1.16 14.68 -20.25
CA THR A 129 -1.22 13.20 -20.22
C THR A 129 -0.30 12.56 -19.17
N PRO A 130 1.02 12.85 -19.14
CA PRO A 130 1.88 12.28 -18.11
C PRO A 130 1.46 12.76 -16.72
N ALA A 131 1.01 14.01 -16.57
CA ALA A 131 0.49 14.51 -15.30
C ALA A 131 -0.76 13.75 -14.84
N MET A 132 -1.71 13.46 -15.73
CA MET A 132 -2.92 12.73 -15.37
C MET A 132 -2.63 11.29 -14.94
N ILE A 133 -1.71 10.62 -15.62
CA ILE A 133 -1.29 9.26 -15.24
C ILE A 133 -0.56 9.30 -13.90
N PHE A 134 0.36 10.25 -13.73
CA PHE A 134 1.09 10.45 -12.49
C PHE A 134 0.15 10.71 -11.30
N LEU A 135 -0.83 11.60 -11.46
CA LEU A 135 -1.85 11.86 -10.46
C LEU A 135 -2.71 10.63 -10.19
N GLY A 136 -3.05 9.85 -11.22
CA GLY A 136 -3.73 8.57 -11.08
C GLY A 136 -2.94 7.60 -10.20
N ILE A 137 -1.64 7.45 -10.46
CA ILE A 137 -0.74 6.60 -9.66
C ILE A 137 -0.68 7.10 -8.21
N LEU A 138 -0.47 8.40 -7.99
CA LEU A 138 -0.39 8.97 -6.64
C LEU A 138 -1.71 8.89 -5.86
N SER A 139 -2.83 8.78 -6.55
CA SER A 139 -4.16 8.75 -5.92
C SER A 139 -4.40 7.54 -5.03
N SER A 140 -3.55 6.50 -5.09
CA SER A 140 -3.58 5.38 -4.14
C SER A 140 -3.40 5.82 -2.69
N LEU A 141 -2.84 7.01 -2.43
CA LEU A 141 -2.84 7.66 -1.11
C LEU A 141 -4.24 7.94 -0.55
N THR A 142 -5.23 8.01 -1.43
CA THR A 142 -6.58 8.51 -1.12
C THR A 142 -7.64 7.43 -1.23
N LEU A 143 -7.22 6.16 -1.35
CA LEU A 143 -8.03 4.94 -1.48
C LEU A 143 -9.11 5.03 -2.58
N ASP A 144 -10.21 5.73 -2.33
CA ASP A 144 -11.40 5.82 -3.18
C ASP A 144 -11.50 7.14 -3.95
N ALA A 145 -10.91 8.23 -3.45
CA ALA A 145 -11.06 9.55 -4.07
C ALA A 145 -10.45 9.60 -5.48
N GLY A 146 -9.40 8.81 -5.72
CA GLY A 146 -8.78 8.65 -7.04
C GLY A 146 -9.74 8.13 -8.11
N TYR A 147 -10.62 7.18 -7.78
CA TYR A 147 -11.60 6.62 -8.73
C TYR A 147 -12.83 7.51 -8.92
N VAL A 148 -13.18 8.32 -7.91
CA VAL A 148 -14.39 9.14 -7.94
C VAL A 148 -14.14 10.52 -8.54
N VAL A 149 -13.04 11.17 -8.16
CA VAL A 149 -12.78 12.58 -8.47
C VAL A 149 -11.95 12.76 -9.74
N LEU A 150 -10.94 11.91 -9.95
CA LEU A 150 -10.01 12.10 -11.06
C LEU A 150 -10.60 11.85 -12.46
N PRO A 151 -11.45 10.82 -12.69
CA PRO A 151 -12.02 10.59 -14.02
C PRO A 151 -12.83 11.77 -14.58
N PRO A 152 -13.83 12.34 -13.87
CA PRO A 152 -14.57 13.49 -14.41
C PRO A 152 -13.68 14.71 -14.59
N LEU A 153 -12.68 14.90 -13.73
CA LEU A 153 -11.71 15.99 -13.83
C LEU A 153 -10.83 15.84 -15.07
N ALA A 154 -10.31 14.64 -15.32
CA ALA A 154 -9.51 14.33 -16.51
C ALA A 154 -10.30 14.57 -17.80
N ALA A 155 -11.57 14.15 -17.82
CA ALA A 155 -12.46 14.35 -18.97
C ALA A 155 -12.66 15.85 -19.28
N ALA A 156 -12.99 16.65 -18.25
CA ALA A 156 -13.20 18.08 -18.39
C ALA A 156 -11.95 18.81 -18.89
N LEU A 157 -10.76 18.45 -18.39
CA LEU A 157 -9.50 19.09 -18.79
C LEU A 157 -9.08 18.73 -20.20
N TYR A 158 -9.22 17.47 -20.59
CA TYR A 158 -8.93 17.07 -21.97
C TYR A 158 -9.86 17.80 -22.93
N ARG A 159 -11.14 17.97 -22.57
CA ARG A 159 -12.10 18.79 -23.32
C ARG A 159 -11.64 20.24 -23.43
N ALA A 160 -11.27 20.87 -22.32
CA ALA A 160 -10.78 22.25 -22.29
C ALA A 160 -9.44 22.44 -23.04
N ALA A 161 -8.65 21.38 -23.20
CA ALA A 161 -7.42 21.39 -23.98
C ALA A 161 -7.65 21.06 -25.48
N GLY A 162 -8.90 20.95 -25.94
CA GLY A 162 -9.23 20.56 -27.31
C GLY A 162 -8.85 19.12 -27.67
N ARG A 163 -8.70 18.24 -26.66
CA ARG A 163 -8.33 16.82 -26.80
C ARG A 163 -9.54 15.93 -26.49
N SER A 164 -9.43 14.65 -26.82
CA SER A 164 -10.49 13.66 -26.52
C SER A 164 -10.69 13.50 -25.00
N PRO A 165 -11.89 13.76 -24.45
CA PRO A 165 -12.18 13.50 -23.04
C PRO A 165 -12.03 12.03 -22.66
N LEU A 166 -12.32 11.13 -23.60
CA LEU A 166 -12.15 9.68 -23.43
C LEU A 166 -10.68 9.29 -23.24
N ALA A 167 -9.76 9.99 -23.92
CA ALA A 167 -8.33 9.78 -23.72
C ALA A 167 -7.91 10.17 -22.29
N GLY A 168 -8.43 11.28 -21.76
CA GLY A 168 -8.18 11.70 -20.38
C GLY A 168 -8.70 10.70 -19.36
N LEU A 169 -9.93 10.21 -19.55
CA LEU A 169 -10.52 9.15 -18.74
C LEU A 169 -9.66 7.89 -18.75
N ALA A 170 -9.25 7.42 -19.93
CA ALA A 170 -8.41 6.24 -20.08
C ALA A 170 -7.03 6.43 -19.43
N ALA A 171 -6.40 7.58 -19.62
CA ALA A 171 -5.10 7.90 -19.07
C ALA A 171 -5.12 7.88 -17.53
N VAL A 172 -6.10 8.55 -16.92
CA VAL A 172 -6.18 8.56 -15.46
C VAL A 172 -6.59 7.20 -14.90
N PHE A 173 -7.54 6.51 -15.54
CA PHE A 173 -7.96 5.17 -15.10
C PHE A 173 -6.80 4.17 -15.17
N ALA A 174 -5.97 4.23 -16.20
CA ALA A 174 -4.75 3.42 -16.28
C ALA A 174 -3.78 3.75 -15.13
N GLY A 175 -3.60 5.02 -14.80
CA GLY A 175 -2.78 5.45 -13.66
C GLY A 175 -3.31 4.91 -12.33
N VAL A 176 -4.61 5.07 -12.05
CA VAL A 176 -5.23 4.62 -10.79
C VAL A 176 -5.20 3.09 -10.68
N ALA A 177 -5.59 2.36 -11.73
CA ALA A 177 -5.71 0.90 -11.69
C ALA A 177 -4.36 0.19 -11.75
N ALA A 178 -3.49 0.55 -12.70
CA ALA A 178 -2.21 -0.13 -12.88
C ALA A 178 -1.17 0.36 -11.85
N GLY A 179 -1.27 1.61 -11.40
CA GLY A 179 -0.35 2.25 -10.47
C GLY A 179 -0.64 2.03 -9.00
N PHE A 180 -1.63 1.22 -8.64
CA PHE A 180 -2.19 1.17 -7.28
C PHE A 180 -1.13 0.98 -6.17
N ASN A 181 -0.10 0.15 -6.40
CA ASN A 181 0.97 -0.07 -5.43
C ASN A 181 2.18 0.87 -5.61
N ALA A 182 2.34 1.51 -6.77
CA ALA A 182 3.45 2.43 -6.98
C ALA A 182 3.12 3.80 -6.39
N ASN A 183 4.00 4.35 -5.56
CA ASN A 183 3.83 5.71 -5.04
C ASN A 183 5.17 6.33 -4.62
N PHE A 184 5.23 7.67 -4.56
CA PHE A 184 6.36 8.38 -3.95
C PHE A 184 6.32 8.36 -2.43
N PHE A 185 5.14 8.16 -1.85
CA PHE A 185 4.93 8.17 -0.41
C PHE A 185 4.46 6.80 0.07
N ILE A 186 4.73 6.49 1.33
CA ILE A 186 4.15 5.31 1.98
C ILE A 186 2.63 5.52 2.09
N THR A 187 1.89 4.54 1.62
CA THR A 187 0.43 4.49 1.59
C THR A 187 -0.10 3.56 2.68
N GLY A 188 -1.42 3.51 2.86
CA GLY A 188 -2.04 2.52 3.75
C GLY A 188 -1.83 1.06 3.32
N LEU A 189 -1.44 0.81 2.06
CA LEU A 189 -1.18 -0.54 1.55
C LEU A 189 0.13 -1.12 2.08
N ASP A 190 1.14 -0.28 2.31
CA ASP A 190 2.49 -0.78 2.57
C ASP A 190 2.61 -1.45 3.93
N PRO A 191 2.09 -0.87 5.04
CA PRO A 191 2.04 -1.58 6.31
C PRO A 191 1.12 -2.80 6.27
N LEU A 192 0.04 -2.78 5.47
CA LEU A 192 -0.84 -3.93 5.29
C LEU A 192 -0.09 -5.09 4.62
N LEU A 193 0.64 -4.83 3.54
CA LEU A 193 1.42 -5.85 2.83
C LEU A 193 2.60 -6.33 3.68
N ALA A 194 3.29 -5.42 4.37
CA ALA A 194 4.37 -5.76 5.30
C ALA A 194 3.87 -6.62 6.47
N GLY A 195 2.69 -6.31 7.01
CA GLY A 195 2.04 -7.10 8.05
C GLY A 195 1.71 -8.53 7.60
N LEU A 196 1.15 -8.68 6.41
CA LEU A 196 0.88 -9.99 5.80
C LEU A 196 2.18 -10.78 5.53
N ALA A 197 3.20 -10.11 4.99
CA ALA A 197 4.51 -10.71 4.72
C ALA A 197 5.21 -11.12 6.02
N THR A 198 5.09 -10.33 7.09
CA THR A 198 5.58 -10.65 8.43
C THR A 198 4.90 -11.90 8.98
N ALA A 199 3.57 -11.96 8.94
CA ALA A 199 2.82 -13.14 9.40
C ALA A 199 3.21 -14.40 8.62
N GLY A 200 3.46 -14.28 7.31
CA GLY A 200 3.97 -15.37 6.49
C GLY A 200 5.41 -15.78 6.84
N ALA A 201 6.30 -14.82 7.07
CA ALA A 201 7.70 -15.07 7.41
C ALA A 201 7.85 -15.72 8.80
N GLN A 202 6.99 -15.36 9.75
CA GLN A 202 7.00 -15.87 11.13
C GLN A 202 6.63 -17.35 11.25
N LEU A 203 6.08 -17.96 10.19
CA LEU A 203 5.93 -19.41 10.10
C LEU A 203 7.28 -20.15 10.11
N ILE A 204 8.35 -19.50 9.64
CA ILE A 204 9.71 -20.06 9.53
C ILE A 204 10.66 -19.38 10.52
N ALA A 205 10.57 -18.06 10.65
CA ALA A 205 11.46 -17.23 11.48
C ALA A 205 10.62 -16.34 12.43
N PRO A 206 10.34 -16.79 13.67
CA PRO A 206 9.38 -16.14 14.58
C PRO A 206 9.68 -14.67 14.90
N ASP A 207 10.95 -14.28 14.89
CA ASP A 207 11.39 -12.92 15.20
C ASP A 207 11.54 -12.02 13.95
N TYR A 208 11.21 -12.53 12.76
CA TYR A 208 11.32 -11.75 11.53
C TYR A 208 10.21 -10.72 11.44
N VAL A 209 10.56 -9.47 11.16
CA VAL A 209 9.64 -8.35 10.99
C VAL A 209 9.96 -7.65 9.68
N VAL A 210 8.97 -7.53 8.80
CA VAL A 210 9.11 -6.80 7.55
C VAL A 210 8.90 -5.32 7.80
N ASN A 211 9.92 -4.52 7.51
CA ASN A 211 9.81 -3.07 7.57
C ASN A 211 8.78 -2.57 6.53
N PRO A 212 7.76 -1.78 6.91
CA PRO A 212 6.78 -1.21 5.96
C PRO A 212 7.39 -0.39 4.81
N ALA A 213 8.57 0.19 5.01
CA ALA A 213 9.29 0.96 4.01
C ALA A 213 10.22 0.12 3.12
N CYS A 214 10.24 -1.22 3.25
CA CYS A 214 11.18 -2.09 2.51
C CYS A 214 11.09 -1.93 0.99
N ASN A 215 9.89 -1.64 0.47
CA ASN A 215 9.64 -1.47 -0.96
C ASN A 215 9.72 0.00 -1.42
N TRP A 216 10.01 0.96 -0.55
CA TRP A 216 9.82 2.38 -0.86
C TRP A 216 10.63 2.84 -2.06
N TRP A 217 11.91 2.46 -2.16
CA TRP A 217 12.75 2.77 -3.32
C TRP A 217 12.22 2.16 -4.62
N PHE A 218 11.73 0.92 -4.55
CA PHE A 218 11.14 0.24 -5.69
C PHE A 218 9.85 0.93 -6.15
N MET A 219 9.00 1.35 -5.20
CA MET A 219 7.77 2.10 -5.50
C MET A 219 8.06 3.43 -6.19
N MET A 220 9.04 4.20 -5.70
CA MET A 220 9.41 5.48 -6.31
C MET A 220 9.86 5.33 -7.77
N VAL A 221 10.73 4.35 -8.04
CA VAL A 221 11.18 4.06 -9.41
C VAL A 221 10.00 3.57 -10.25
N SER A 222 9.15 2.70 -9.71
CA SER A 222 7.97 2.19 -10.40
C SER A 222 6.99 3.30 -10.76
N THR A 223 6.76 4.29 -9.90
CA THR A 223 5.92 5.45 -10.20
C THR A 223 6.43 6.18 -11.44
N VAL A 224 7.74 6.42 -11.52
CA VAL A 224 8.36 7.10 -12.67
C VAL A 224 8.21 6.26 -13.94
N VAL A 225 8.58 4.98 -13.87
CA VAL A 225 8.52 4.06 -15.02
C VAL A 225 7.09 3.91 -15.53
N MET A 226 6.12 3.73 -14.64
CA MET A 226 4.71 3.60 -15.01
C MET A 226 4.12 4.88 -15.58
N THR A 227 4.50 6.04 -15.04
CA THR A 227 4.09 7.34 -15.61
C THR A 227 4.55 7.47 -17.05
N PHE A 228 5.84 7.22 -17.32
CA PHE A 228 6.37 7.31 -18.68
C PHE A 228 5.79 6.25 -19.62
N THR A 229 5.60 5.01 -19.13
CA THR A 229 5.03 3.92 -19.94
C THR A 229 3.58 4.21 -20.31
N GLY A 230 2.76 4.61 -19.34
CA GLY A 230 1.37 4.98 -19.60
C GLY A 230 1.29 6.19 -20.54
N TRP A 231 2.18 7.17 -20.37
CA TRP A 231 2.22 8.34 -21.25
C TRP A 231 2.59 7.95 -22.67
N ALA A 232 3.61 7.12 -22.86
CA ALA A 232 4.02 6.61 -24.17
C ALA A 232 2.88 5.86 -24.86
N VAL A 233 2.19 4.97 -24.13
CA VAL A 233 1.04 4.23 -24.67
C VAL A 233 -0.09 5.20 -25.08
N SER A 234 -0.40 6.17 -24.22
CA SER A 234 -1.46 7.13 -24.49
C SER A 234 -1.13 8.03 -25.69
N ALA A 235 0.07 8.62 -25.70
CA ALA A 235 0.52 9.55 -26.72
C ALA A 235 0.72 8.91 -28.10
N TRP A 236 1.18 7.66 -28.16
CA TRP A 236 1.49 7.00 -29.43
C TRP A 236 0.35 6.16 -29.99
N PHE A 237 -0.54 5.61 -29.15
CA PHE A 237 -1.60 4.70 -29.60
C PHE A 237 -3.00 5.21 -29.33
N VAL A 238 -3.29 5.68 -28.11
CA VAL A 238 -4.66 6.02 -27.69
C VAL A 238 -5.10 7.35 -28.27
N GLU A 239 -4.32 8.41 -28.06
CA GLU A 239 -4.66 9.76 -28.49
C GLU A 239 -4.70 9.90 -30.01
N PRO A 240 -3.74 9.40 -30.80
CA PRO A 240 -3.83 9.46 -32.26
C PRO A 240 -5.07 8.74 -32.80
N ARG A 241 -5.43 7.60 -32.20
CA ARG A 241 -6.62 6.83 -32.58
C ARG A 241 -7.91 7.58 -32.26
N LEU A 242 -8.00 8.27 -31.12
CA LEU A 242 -9.18 9.02 -30.72
C LEU A 242 -9.28 10.37 -31.42
N ALA A 243 -8.16 11.02 -31.72
CA ALA A 243 -8.13 12.28 -32.47
C ALA A 243 -8.72 12.13 -33.89
N ALA A 244 -8.60 10.93 -34.48
CA ALA A 244 -9.17 10.62 -35.80
C ALA A 244 -10.69 10.34 -35.79
N LYS A 245 -11.36 10.36 -34.63
CA LYS A 245 -12.77 10.01 -34.49
C LYS A 245 -13.67 11.24 -34.36
N SER A 246 -14.96 11.05 -34.64
CA SER A 246 -15.99 12.06 -34.37
C SER A 246 -16.23 12.22 -32.86
N ALA A 247 -16.77 13.37 -32.44
CA ALA A 247 -17.13 13.60 -31.03
C ALA A 247 -18.09 12.53 -30.47
N ALA A 248 -19.03 12.02 -31.29
CA ALA A 248 -19.95 10.95 -30.90
C ALA A 248 -19.25 9.61 -30.63
N GLU A 249 -18.08 9.39 -31.23
CA GLU A 249 -17.25 8.19 -31.04
C GLU A 249 -16.09 8.41 -30.06
N GLY A 250 -16.12 9.51 -29.30
CA GLY A 250 -15.10 9.84 -28.30
C GLY A 250 -13.93 10.66 -28.84
N GLY A 251 -14.06 11.31 -30.00
CA GLY A 251 -13.10 12.29 -30.50
C GLY A 251 -13.11 13.61 -29.73
N PRO A 252 -12.29 14.59 -30.15
CA PRO A 252 -12.28 15.93 -29.55
C PRO A 252 -13.66 16.60 -29.62
N VAL A 253 -14.03 17.31 -28.57
CA VAL A 253 -15.30 18.05 -28.48
C VAL A 253 -14.99 19.54 -28.46
N ALA A 254 -15.74 20.36 -29.19
CA ALA A 254 -15.58 21.81 -29.19
C ALA A 254 -15.82 22.39 -27.78
N GLU A 255 -15.03 23.41 -27.42
CA GLU A 255 -15.06 24.07 -26.12
C GLU A 255 -16.47 24.57 -25.77
N SER A 256 -16.93 24.29 -24.55
CA SER A 256 -18.03 25.05 -23.92
C SER A 256 -17.49 25.85 -22.73
N ALA A 257 -17.90 27.11 -22.63
CA ALA A 257 -17.46 28.05 -21.60
C ALA A 257 -17.69 27.58 -20.15
N THR A 258 -18.56 26.58 -19.95
CA THR A 258 -18.90 25.98 -18.65
C THR A 258 -17.82 25.04 -18.08
N ASP A 259 -16.87 24.55 -18.88
CA ASP A 259 -15.90 23.54 -18.42
C ASP A 259 -14.64 24.16 -17.78
N ALA A 260 -14.32 25.41 -18.10
CA ALA A 260 -13.18 26.13 -17.51
C ALA A 260 -13.40 26.43 -16.01
N ASP A 261 -14.66 26.60 -15.59
CA ASP A 261 -15.02 26.84 -14.19
C ASP A 261 -14.91 25.58 -13.32
N ALA A 262 -15.07 24.38 -13.88
CA ALA A 262 -14.93 23.12 -13.14
C ALA A 262 -13.49 22.86 -12.64
N ALA A 263 -12.50 23.41 -13.34
CA ALA A 263 -11.09 23.35 -12.98
C ALA A 263 -10.63 24.55 -12.12
N ALA A 264 -11.47 25.56 -11.95
CA ALA A 264 -11.13 26.75 -11.17
C ALA A 264 -11.15 26.44 -9.66
N ILE A 265 -10.14 26.94 -8.96
CA ILE A 265 -10.01 26.80 -7.51
C ILE A 265 -10.62 28.03 -6.87
N GLY A 266 -11.61 27.84 -6.01
CA GLY A 266 -12.22 28.93 -5.27
C GLY A 266 -11.23 29.60 -4.30
N GLU A 267 -11.49 30.85 -3.92
CA GLU A 267 -10.62 31.56 -2.96
C GLU A 267 -10.50 30.83 -1.62
N LYS A 268 -11.59 30.20 -1.17
CA LYS A 268 -11.61 29.37 0.05
C LYS A 268 -10.77 28.11 -0.08
N GLU A 269 -10.84 27.39 -1.20
CA GLU A 269 -10.01 26.21 -1.48
C GLU A 269 -8.52 26.62 -1.51
N ARG A 270 -8.21 27.76 -2.12
CA ARG A 270 -6.84 28.30 -2.19
C ARG A 270 -6.30 28.68 -0.81
N ALA A 271 -7.10 29.32 0.03
CA ALA A 271 -6.73 29.62 1.41
C ALA A 271 -6.55 28.32 2.22
N GLY A 272 -7.49 27.38 2.10
CA GLY A 272 -7.43 26.08 2.75
C GLY A 272 -6.17 25.29 2.40
N LEU A 273 -5.81 25.23 1.12
CA LEU A 273 -4.56 24.60 0.65
C LEU A 273 -3.31 25.26 1.22
N ARG A 274 -3.29 26.59 1.32
CA ARG A 274 -2.16 27.31 1.92
C ARG A 274 -2.01 26.96 3.40
N PHE A 275 -3.10 27.01 4.18
CA PHE A 275 -3.06 26.66 5.59
C PHE A 275 -2.71 25.19 5.81
N ALA A 276 -3.30 24.27 5.03
CA ALA A 276 -2.97 22.85 5.09
C ALA A 276 -1.49 22.61 4.76
N GLY A 277 -0.95 23.27 3.73
CA GLY A 277 0.47 23.20 3.39
C GLY A 277 1.38 23.73 4.48
N ILE A 278 1.03 24.87 5.11
CA ILE A 278 1.79 25.43 6.24
C ILE A 278 1.78 24.47 7.44
N ILE A 279 0.61 23.95 7.81
CA ILE A 279 0.48 22.99 8.91
C ILE A 279 1.26 21.72 8.62
N LEU A 280 1.22 21.21 7.38
CA LEU A 280 1.99 20.04 6.97
C LEU A 280 3.50 20.27 7.15
N VAL A 281 4.02 21.42 6.70
CA VAL A 281 5.44 21.77 6.86
C VAL A 281 5.81 21.89 8.34
N ILE A 282 4.97 22.52 9.16
CA ILE A 282 5.18 22.62 10.61
C ILE A 282 5.19 21.22 11.24
N ALA A 283 4.24 20.36 10.90
CA ALA A 283 4.16 19.00 11.43
C ALA A 283 5.40 18.18 11.06
N ILE A 284 5.88 18.27 9.82
CA ILE A 284 7.13 17.63 9.37
C ILE A 284 8.32 18.19 10.15
N ALA A 285 8.44 19.51 10.28
CA ALA A 285 9.55 20.16 10.98
C ALA A 285 9.58 19.78 12.47
N VAL A 286 8.42 19.77 13.13
CA VAL A 286 8.29 19.37 14.55
C VAL A 286 8.64 17.89 14.71
N THR A 287 8.14 17.02 13.83
CA THR A 287 8.46 15.58 13.85
C THR A 287 9.94 15.35 13.64
N TRP A 288 10.53 15.99 12.64
CA TRP A 288 11.96 15.89 12.34
C TRP A 288 12.83 16.42 13.48
N ALA A 289 12.49 17.58 14.05
CA ALA A 289 13.17 18.12 15.23
C ALA A 289 13.04 17.17 16.44
N SER A 290 11.86 16.56 16.65
CA SER A 290 11.62 15.59 17.71
C SER A 290 12.45 14.32 17.57
N ILE A 291 12.82 13.95 16.35
CA ILE A 291 13.70 12.81 16.05
C ILE A 291 15.17 13.19 16.20
N GLN A 292 15.58 14.37 15.76
CA GLN A 292 17.01 14.73 15.69
C GLN A 292 17.58 15.34 16.97
N ILE A 293 16.76 16.00 17.78
CA ILE A 293 17.23 16.67 19.00
C ILE A 293 17.42 15.63 20.12
N PRO A 294 18.63 15.47 20.68
CA PRO A 294 18.83 14.61 21.84
C PRO A 294 17.94 15.06 23.00
N GLY A 295 17.13 14.13 23.53
CA GLY A 295 16.11 14.39 24.54
C GLY A 295 14.72 14.71 23.97
N GLY A 296 14.58 14.77 22.64
CA GLY A 296 13.30 14.91 21.95
C GLY A 296 12.39 13.67 22.16
N PRO A 297 11.07 13.83 22.04
CA PRO A 297 10.11 12.76 22.34
C PRO A 297 10.17 11.58 21.37
N LEU A 298 10.75 11.77 20.18
CA LEU A 298 10.90 10.72 19.15
C LEU A 298 12.38 10.40 18.87
N HIS A 299 13.31 10.88 19.70
CA HIS A 299 14.73 10.65 19.51
C HIS A 299 15.11 9.23 19.96
N THR A 300 15.53 8.41 19.02
CA THR A 300 15.98 7.03 19.30
C THR A 300 17.46 7.03 19.65
N TYR A 301 17.81 6.55 20.84
CA TYR A 301 19.21 6.29 21.19
C TYR A 301 19.62 4.92 20.67
N THR A 302 20.87 4.77 20.24
CA THR A 302 21.44 3.49 19.83
C THR A 302 22.68 3.17 20.66
N LEU A 303 22.80 1.91 21.07
CA LEU A 303 24.01 1.35 21.67
C LEU A 303 24.63 0.39 20.65
N THR A 304 25.95 0.39 20.56
CA THR A 304 26.68 -0.59 19.75
C THR A 304 27.03 -1.78 20.64
N ALA A 305 26.51 -2.96 20.33
CA ALA A 305 26.90 -4.20 20.99
C ALA A 305 28.32 -4.60 20.60
N ASP A 306 29.00 -5.43 21.42
CA ASP A 306 30.36 -5.92 21.16
C ASP A 306 30.49 -6.69 19.83
N THR A 307 29.38 -7.17 19.28
CA THR A 307 29.28 -7.81 17.96
C THR A 307 29.25 -6.82 16.78
N GLY A 308 29.29 -5.50 17.04
CA GLY A 308 29.15 -4.43 16.04
C GLY A 308 27.71 -4.12 15.66
N GLN A 309 26.73 -4.80 16.25
CA GLN A 309 25.31 -4.63 15.96
C GLN A 309 24.75 -3.45 16.76
N GLN A 310 24.06 -2.51 16.09
CA GLN A 310 23.38 -1.41 16.78
C GLN A 310 22.05 -1.89 17.35
N VAL A 311 21.80 -1.56 18.62
CA VAL A 311 20.59 -1.90 19.36
C VAL A 311 19.94 -0.62 19.87
N ILE A 312 18.61 -0.53 19.77
CA ILE A 312 17.87 0.63 20.28
C ILE A 312 17.97 0.67 21.81
N ALA A 313 18.21 1.85 22.35
CA ALA A 313 18.41 2.10 23.77
C ALA A 313 17.42 3.14 24.31
N GLU A 314 17.07 2.97 25.58
CA GLU A 314 16.19 3.84 26.34
C GLU A 314 16.84 4.20 27.67
N PHE A 315 16.42 5.33 28.26
CA PHE A 315 16.88 5.70 29.59
C PHE A 315 16.20 4.84 30.65
N ALA A 316 16.99 4.00 31.31
CA ALA A 316 16.59 3.27 32.51
C ALA A 316 17.14 3.97 33.76
N SER A 317 16.43 3.84 34.88
CA SER A 317 16.97 4.23 36.19
C SER A 317 17.87 3.11 36.70
N ALA A 318 19.13 3.41 36.99
CA ALA A 318 20.01 2.52 37.74
C ALA A 318 19.61 2.45 39.22
N GLU A 319 20.12 1.44 39.92
CA GLU A 319 19.88 1.22 41.36
C GLU A 319 20.36 2.37 42.25
N ASP A 320 21.28 3.21 41.76
CA ASP A 320 21.77 4.42 42.42
C ASP A 320 20.94 5.68 42.10
N GLY A 321 19.87 5.56 41.30
CA GLY A 321 19.02 6.67 40.86
C GLY A 321 19.56 7.46 39.68
N SER A 322 20.71 7.09 39.10
CA SER A 322 21.24 7.71 37.88
C SER A 322 20.50 7.23 36.63
N ARG A 323 20.41 8.10 35.61
CA ARG A 323 19.82 7.74 34.30
C ARG A 323 20.91 7.14 33.42
N VAL A 324 20.71 5.89 33.02
CA VAL A 324 21.66 5.14 32.17
C VAL A 324 20.96 4.67 30.92
N LEU A 325 21.66 4.68 29.78
CA LEU A 325 21.15 4.08 28.55
C LEU A 325 21.24 2.56 28.67
N ALA A 326 20.10 1.89 28.60
CA ALA A 326 19.98 0.44 28.58
C ALA A 326 19.31 0.00 27.27
N PRO A 327 19.58 -1.22 26.77
CA PRO A 327 18.82 -1.77 25.66
C PRO A 327 17.32 -1.70 25.96
N SER A 328 16.53 -1.17 25.02
CA SER A 328 15.07 -1.04 25.19
C SER A 328 14.47 -2.40 25.56
N LYS A 329 13.85 -2.48 26.74
CA LYS A 329 13.12 -3.67 27.21
C LYS A 329 11.66 -3.64 26.78
N GLU A 330 11.18 -2.51 26.27
CA GLU A 330 9.78 -2.35 25.91
C GLU A 330 9.48 -2.86 24.51
N LYS A 331 8.45 -3.72 24.44
CA LYS A 331 7.77 -4.17 23.21
C LYS A 331 7.18 -3.03 22.36
N PHE A 332 7.34 -1.77 22.76
CA PHE A 332 6.77 -0.60 22.09
C PHE A 332 7.66 0.00 20.99
N SER A 333 8.83 -0.58 20.72
CA SER A 333 9.60 -0.37 19.46
C SER A 333 9.40 -1.51 18.46
N ARG A 334 8.16 -2.01 18.32
CA ARG A 334 7.78 -3.01 17.32
C ARG A 334 7.01 -2.38 16.17
#